data_AF-A0A524MJG4-F1
#
_entry.id   AF-A0A524MJG4-F1
#
_cell.length_a   1.000
_cell.length_b   1.000
_cell.length_c   1.000
_cell.angle_alpha   90.00
_cell.angle_beta   90.00
_cell.angle_gamma   90.00
#
_symmetry.space_group_name_H-M   'P 1'
#
loop_
_entity.id
_entity.type
_entity.pdbx_description
1 polymer ?
#
loop_
_entity_poly.entity_id
_entity_poly.type
_entity_poly.pdbx_seq_one_letter_code
_entity_poly.pdbx_strand_id
1 'polypeptide(L)'
;MSDEIMERKYEFFSVQGFLVGAILITSSLVLQSLISFPEIWQTRAFGYVLLVVCSALVVGVTSGGVLVYLYPPDQDVIGIAGMGSDDSTQHLSLVLVILSLAGPIFFGFSFFYQQFANDVFIFIWVIASFAAPSLGLTIAMLDRSKDIEDDLRVYFTVHKKLDMASLDWLHGLGPRTATYRMGMLESAAKRIDGLRLSGHEIVKENETVAINP
;
A
#
# COMPACT_ATOMS: atom_id res chain seq x y z
N MET A 1 -19.25 -5.08 -18.60
CA MET A 1 -18.75 -5.16 -17.21
C MET A 1 -19.13 -3.82 -16.61
N SER A 2 -20.01 -3.78 -15.60
CA SER A 2 -20.47 -2.50 -15.04
C SER A 2 -19.34 -1.82 -14.28
N ASP A 3 -19.31 -0.49 -14.31
CA ASP A 3 -18.31 0.34 -13.63
C ASP A 3 -18.21 0.02 -12.12
N GLU A 4 -19.30 -0.46 -11.51
CA GLU A 4 -19.38 -0.99 -10.14
C GLU A 4 -18.39 -2.15 -9.82
N ILE A 5 -18.03 -2.98 -10.81
CA ILE A 5 -17.12 -4.12 -10.58
C ILE A 5 -15.67 -3.64 -10.48
N MET A 6 -15.31 -2.57 -11.20
CA MET A 6 -14.00 -1.95 -11.06
C MET A 6 -13.91 -1.22 -9.71
N GLU A 7 -14.97 -0.53 -9.33
CA GLU A 7 -15.07 0.23 -8.08
C GLU A 7 -14.76 -0.61 -6.82
N ARG A 8 -15.37 -1.79 -6.67
CA ARG A 8 -15.18 -2.63 -5.47
C ARG A 8 -13.89 -3.44 -5.44
N LYS A 9 -13.27 -3.73 -6.59
CA LYS A 9 -12.12 -4.65 -6.65
C LYS A 9 -10.83 -4.01 -6.10
N TYR A 10 -10.69 -2.69 -6.23
CA TYR A 10 -9.48 -1.96 -5.80
C TYR A 10 -9.52 -1.46 -4.35
N GLU A 11 -10.64 -1.67 -3.64
CA GLU A 11 -10.82 -1.19 -2.26
C GLU A 11 -10.19 -2.12 -1.22
N PHE A 12 -9.73 -3.31 -1.64
CA PHE A 12 -9.27 -4.32 -0.73
C PHE A 12 -7.77 -4.25 -0.43
N PHE A 13 -7.47 -4.68 0.78
CA PHE A 13 -6.15 -4.89 1.36
C PHE A 13 -5.20 -5.63 0.41
N SER A 14 -4.00 -5.09 0.15
CA SER A 14 -2.99 -5.79 -0.66
C SER A 14 -2.29 -6.86 0.18
N VAL A 15 -2.55 -8.13 -0.16
CA VAL A 15 -1.87 -9.28 0.46
C VAL A 15 -0.38 -9.24 0.17
N GLN A 16 0.03 -8.84 -1.03
CA GLN A 16 1.46 -8.72 -1.37
C GLN A 16 2.15 -7.64 -0.54
N GLY A 17 1.54 -6.46 -0.42
CA GLY A 17 2.05 -5.39 0.44
C GLY A 17 2.17 -5.82 1.90
N PHE A 18 1.16 -6.52 2.42
CA PHE A 18 1.20 -7.09 3.76
C PHE A 18 2.37 -8.06 3.94
N LEU A 19 2.50 -9.04 3.05
CA LEU A 19 3.55 -10.07 3.13
C LEU A 19 4.93 -9.44 3.05
N VAL A 20 5.16 -8.51 2.11
CA VAL A 20 6.45 -7.83 1.97
C VAL A 20 6.78 -7.04 3.23
N GLY A 21 5.86 -6.23 3.74
CA GLY A 21 6.07 -5.47 4.98
C GLY A 21 6.38 -6.37 6.18
N ALA A 22 5.57 -7.42 6.38
CA ALA A 22 5.72 -8.37 7.47
C ALA A 22 7.04 -9.16 7.39
N ILE A 23 7.41 -9.63 6.21
CA ILE A 23 8.67 -10.37 5.98
C ILE A 23 9.86 -9.46 6.23
N LEU A 24 9.87 -8.24 5.68
CA LEU A 24 11.01 -7.32 5.83
C LEU A 24 11.27 -6.97 7.30
N ILE A 25 10.24 -6.63 8.07
CA ILE A 25 10.44 -6.33 9.50
C ILE A 25 10.83 -7.59 10.29
N THR A 26 10.25 -8.75 9.96
CA THR A 26 10.60 -10.02 10.61
C THR A 26 12.07 -10.36 10.36
N SER A 27 12.50 -10.32 9.11
CA SER A 27 13.89 -10.56 8.72
C SER A 27 14.82 -9.54 9.38
N SER A 28 14.45 -8.25 9.42
CA SER A 28 15.28 -7.23 10.06
C SER A 28 15.48 -7.50 11.56
N LEU A 29 14.41 -7.79 12.31
CA LEU A 29 14.49 -8.04 13.75
C LEU A 29 15.21 -9.36 14.04
N VAL A 30 14.93 -10.41 13.28
CA VAL A 30 15.62 -11.70 13.46
C VAL A 30 17.11 -11.54 13.16
N LEU A 31 17.49 -10.91 12.04
CA LEU A 31 18.90 -10.68 11.72
C LEU A 31 19.59 -9.80 12.76
N GLN A 32 18.93 -8.73 13.22
CA GLN A 32 19.41 -7.90 14.33
C GLN A 32 19.74 -8.76 15.56
N SER A 33 18.79 -9.59 15.99
CA SER A 33 19.00 -10.42 17.18
C SER A 33 20.12 -11.43 17.03
N LEU A 34 20.30 -12.02 15.84
CA LEU A 34 21.35 -13.00 15.58
C LEU A 34 22.74 -12.37 15.55
N ILE A 35 22.85 -11.12 15.09
CA ILE A 35 24.12 -10.41 14.96
C ILE A 35 24.48 -9.70 16.27
N SER A 36 23.55 -8.96 16.85
CA SER A 36 23.85 -8.04 17.96
C SER A 36 23.66 -8.66 19.34
N PHE A 37 22.72 -9.60 19.51
CA PHE A 37 22.40 -10.17 20.83
C PHE A 37 21.80 -11.60 20.75
N PRO A 38 22.55 -12.59 20.25
CA PRO A 38 22.02 -13.94 19.98
C PRO A 38 21.52 -14.66 21.24
N GLU A 39 22.01 -14.29 22.42
CA GLU A 39 21.60 -14.85 23.71
C GLU A 39 20.11 -14.65 24.04
N ILE A 40 19.44 -13.71 23.35
CA ILE A 40 18.00 -13.47 23.55
C ILE A 40 17.15 -14.71 23.23
N TRP A 41 17.62 -15.55 22.31
CA TRP A 41 16.96 -16.80 21.90
C TRP A 41 17.08 -17.92 22.94
N GLN A 42 17.92 -17.75 23.96
CA GLN A 42 18.04 -18.69 25.07
C GLN A 42 17.38 -18.13 26.34
N THR A 43 17.53 -16.83 26.57
CA THR A 43 17.11 -16.19 27.82
C THR A 43 15.67 -15.70 27.80
N ARG A 44 15.20 -15.14 26.67
CA ARG A 44 13.88 -14.49 26.56
C ARG A 44 13.20 -14.76 25.21
N ALA A 45 13.40 -15.96 24.66
CA ALA A 45 12.97 -16.33 23.31
C ALA A 45 11.49 -16.06 23.05
N PHE A 46 10.61 -16.51 23.96
CA PHE A 46 9.17 -16.34 23.81
C PHE A 46 8.75 -14.88 23.72
N GLY A 47 9.30 -14.02 24.59
CA GLY A 47 9.00 -12.59 24.56
C GLY A 47 9.50 -11.94 23.27
N TYR A 48 10.66 -12.36 22.77
CA TYR A 48 11.22 -11.80 21.54
C TYR A 48 10.45 -12.26 20.29
N VAL A 49 10.03 -13.52 20.24
CA VAL A 49 9.13 -14.02 19.19
C VAL A 49 7.81 -13.23 19.19
N LEU A 50 7.25 -12.95 20.37
CA LEU A 50 6.03 -12.15 20.47
C LEU A 50 6.25 -10.72 19.93
N LEU A 51 7.37 -10.08 20.26
CA LEU A 51 7.74 -8.78 19.69
C LEU A 51 7.81 -8.83 18.16
N VAL A 52 8.47 -9.84 17.61
CA VAL A 52 8.61 -10.03 16.16
C VAL A 52 7.25 -10.21 15.50
N VAL A 53 6.41 -11.09 16.04
CA VAL A 53 5.06 -11.36 15.49
C VAL A 53 4.19 -10.11 15.57
N CYS A 54 4.14 -9.41 16.71
CA CYS A 54 3.36 -8.20 16.85
C CYS A 54 3.85 -7.09 15.90
N SER A 55 5.17 -6.92 15.77
CA SER A 55 5.76 -5.95 14.85
C SER A 55 5.45 -6.29 13.39
N ALA A 56 5.55 -7.57 13.02
CA ALA A 56 5.21 -8.07 11.70
C ALA A 56 3.74 -7.83 11.34
N LEU A 57 2.83 -8.08 12.29
CA LEU A 57 1.40 -7.82 12.09
C LEU A 57 1.12 -6.32 11.93
N VAL A 58 1.68 -5.47 12.79
CA VAL A 58 1.50 -4.01 12.69
C VAL A 58 2.05 -3.49 11.36
N VAL A 59 3.31 -3.77 11.04
CA VAL A 59 3.95 -3.29 9.81
C VAL A 59 3.28 -3.87 8.57
N GLY A 60 2.93 -5.17 8.59
CA GLY A 60 2.21 -5.82 7.51
C GLY A 60 0.84 -5.18 7.29
N VAL A 61 0.03 -5.04 8.33
CA VAL A 61 -1.32 -4.44 8.22
C VAL A 61 -1.23 -3.01 7.71
N THR A 62 -0.28 -2.23 8.20
CA THR A 62 -0.03 -0.88 7.69
C THR A 62 0.36 -0.93 6.20
N SER A 63 1.29 -1.79 5.81
CA SER A 63 1.74 -1.92 4.42
C SER A 63 0.63 -2.35 3.44
N GLY A 64 -0.21 -3.30 3.84
CA GLY A 64 -1.30 -3.81 3.00
C GLY A 64 -2.57 -2.98 3.06
N GLY A 65 -2.81 -2.27 4.17
CA GLY A 65 -4.08 -1.61 4.50
C GLY A 65 -4.08 -0.09 4.40
N VAL A 66 -2.92 0.59 4.41
CA VAL A 66 -2.88 2.07 4.35
C VAL A 66 -3.56 2.65 3.11
N LEU A 67 -3.60 1.91 1.99
CA LEU A 67 -4.35 2.32 0.80
C LEU A 67 -5.88 2.27 0.99
N VAL A 68 -6.39 1.52 1.97
CA VAL A 68 -7.83 1.49 2.31
C VAL A 68 -8.21 2.73 3.13
N TYR A 69 -7.27 3.24 3.93
CA TYR A 69 -7.51 4.36 4.86
C TYR A 69 -7.10 5.73 4.31
N LEU A 70 -6.12 5.78 3.41
CA LEU A 70 -5.80 7.00 2.65
C LEU A 70 -6.80 7.27 1.53
N TYR A 71 -7.54 6.26 1.09
CA TYR A 71 -8.47 6.35 -0.03
C TYR A 71 -9.79 5.65 0.33
N PRO A 72 -10.67 6.31 1.11
CA PRO A 72 -11.91 5.67 1.54
C PRO A 72 -12.72 5.21 0.30
N PRO A 73 -13.25 3.98 0.34
CA PRO A 73 -14.26 3.53 -0.61
C PRO A 73 -15.54 4.34 -0.44
N ASP A 74 -16.40 4.29 -1.46
CA ASP A 74 -17.68 4.99 -1.53
C ASP A 74 -18.42 5.00 -0.18
N GLN A 75 -18.64 6.20 0.37
CA GLN A 75 -19.15 6.40 1.74
C GLN A 75 -20.61 5.94 1.91
N ASP A 76 -21.30 5.57 0.83
CA ASP A 76 -22.70 5.17 0.87
C ASP A 76 -22.91 3.67 1.20
N VAL A 77 -21.89 2.81 1.09
CA VAL A 77 -22.02 1.37 1.39
C VAL A 77 -21.53 1.01 2.80
N ILE A 78 -20.77 1.89 3.47
CA ILE A 78 -20.32 1.72 4.86
C ILE A 78 -21.07 2.69 5.78
N GLY A 79 -22.39 2.72 5.62
CA GLY A 79 -23.33 3.11 6.67
C GLY A 79 -23.47 2.05 7.78
N ILE A 80 -22.61 1.03 7.81
CA ILE A 80 -22.55 0.03 8.88
C ILE A 80 -21.31 0.35 9.72
N ALA A 81 -21.56 1.04 10.83
CA ALA A 81 -20.61 1.44 11.89
C ALA A 81 -19.87 2.79 11.70
N GLY A 82 -20.59 3.89 11.52
CA GLY A 82 -20.30 5.17 12.19
C GLY A 82 -18.93 5.84 11.98
N MET A 83 -18.13 5.44 10.99
CA MET A 83 -16.85 6.06 10.62
C MET A 83 -16.98 6.94 9.36
N GLY A 84 -18.10 7.65 9.22
CA GLY A 84 -18.41 8.54 8.09
C GLY A 84 -17.75 9.92 8.21
N SER A 85 -16.43 9.97 8.39
CA SER A 85 -15.68 11.23 8.32
C SER A 85 -14.33 10.94 7.67
N ASP A 86 -14.09 11.59 6.53
CA ASP A 86 -12.82 11.62 5.80
C ASP A 86 -11.61 11.86 6.71
N ASP A 87 -11.80 12.54 7.84
CA ASP A 87 -10.74 12.80 8.82
C ASP A 87 -10.43 11.55 9.66
N SER A 88 -11.43 10.77 10.08
CA SER A 88 -11.25 9.65 11.01
C SER A 88 -10.44 8.49 10.42
N THR A 89 -10.71 8.14 9.16
CA THR A 89 -9.98 7.08 8.44
C THR A 89 -8.56 7.52 8.10
N GLN A 90 -8.35 8.79 7.72
CA GLN A 90 -7.03 9.36 7.51
C GLN A 90 -6.22 9.43 8.81
N HIS A 91 -6.84 9.81 9.94
CA HIS A 91 -6.20 9.80 11.24
C HIS A 91 -5.82 8.37 11.67
N LEU A 92 -6.69 7.38 11.44
CA LEU A 92 -6.38 5.98 11.69
C LEU A 92 -5.19 5.52 10.83
N SER A 93 -5.17 5.88 9.54
CA SER A 93 -4.04 5.59 8.65
C SER A 93 -2.75 6.19 9.19
N LEU A 94 -2.78 7.46 9.60
CA LEU A 94 -1.61 8.15 10.12
C LEU A 94 -1.11 7.49 11.41
N VAL A 95 -2.02 7.11 12.31
CA VAL A 95 -1.68 6.37 13.54
C VAL A 95 -1.04 5.03 13.21
N LEU A 96 -1.59 4.27 12.25
CA LEU A 96 -1.02 2.99 11.81
C LEU A 96 0.37 3.16 11.16
N VAL A 97 0.58 4.22 10.40
CA VAL A 97 1.89 4.56 9.82
C VAL A 97 2.89 4.89 10.93
N ILE A 98 2.54 5.77 11.86
CA ILE A 98 3.39 6.11 13.02
C ILE A 98 3.70 4.85 13.83
N LEU A 99 2.70 4.01 14.10
CA LEU A 99 2.87 2.78 14.85
C LEU A 99 3.77 1.78 14.11
N SER A 100 3.68 1.69 12.78
CA SER A 100 4.57 0.83 11.98
C SER A 100 6.02 1.29 11.96
N LEU A 101 6.25 2.62 11.97
CA LEU A 101 7.59 3.20 11.94
C LEU A 101 8.25 3.15 13.32
N ALA A 102 7.53 3.58 14.34
CA ALA A 102 8.07 3.72 15.69
C ALA A 102 7.89 2.45 16.54
N GLY A 103 6.82 1.68 16.33
CA GLY A 103 6.43 0.55 17.17
C GLY A 103 7.51 -0.50 17.37
N PRO A 104 8.10 -1.08 16.30
CA PRO A 104 9.12 -2.11 16.44
C PRO A 104 10.31 -1.67 17.31
N ILE A 105 10.77 -0.42 17.13
CA ILE A 105 11.88 0.14 17.90
C ILE A 105 11.45 0.49 19.32
N PHE A 106 10.30 1.15 19.49
CA PHE A 106 9.78 1.55 20.79
C PHE A 106 9.53 0.33 21.70
N PHE A 107 8.88 -0.71 21.18
CA PHE A 107 8.65 -1.94 21.93
C PHE A 107 9.95 -2.71 22.15
N GLY A 108 10.88 -2.70 21.18
CA GLY A 108 12.23 -3.23 21.35
C GLY A 108 12.95 -2.61 22.56
N PHE A 109 13.03 -1.28 22.64
CA PHE A 109 13.62 -0.59 23.78
C PHE A 109 12.84 -0.77 25.08
N SER A 110 11.51 -0.80 25.02
CA SER A 110 10.66 -0.90 26.23
C SER A 110 10.78 -2.25 26.92
N PHE A 111 10.85 -3.35 26.15
CA PHE A 111 10.87 -4.70 26.69
C PHE A 111 12.26 -5.35 26.70
N PHE A 112 13.17 -4.89 25.85
CA PHE A 112 14.52 -5.43 25.63
C PHE A 112 15.59 -4.32 25.66
N TYR A 113 15.44 -3.40 26.63
CA TYR A 113 16.33 -2.25 26.79
C TYR A 113 17.81 -2.61 26.77
N GLN A 114 18.23 -3.62 27.54
CA GLN A 114 19.65 -4.01 27.61
C GLN A 114 20.19 -4.51 26.28
N GLN A 115 19.38 -5.15 25.45
CA GLN A 115 19.79 -5.64 24.14
C GLN A 115 19.88 -4.50 23.13
N PHE A 116 18.84 -3.65 23.07
CA PHE A 116 18.76 -2.55 22.10
C PHE A 116 19.69 -1.38 22.43
N ALA A 117 19.91 -1.08 23.72
CA ALA A 117 20.80 0.02 24.13
C ALA A 117 22.28 -0.29 23.92
N ASN A 118 22.65 -1.58 23.88
CA ASN A 118 24.03 -2.03 23.67
C ASN A 118 24.29 -2.48 22.22
N ASP A 119 23.31 -2.37 21.33
CA ASP A 119 23.46 -2.73 19.92
C ASP A 119 24.24 -1.64 19.16
N VAL A 120 25.48 -1.96 18.80
CA VAL A 120 26.38 -1.07 18.05
C VAL A 120 25.82 -0.71 16.67
N PHE A 121 24.96 -1.54 16.09
CA PHE A 121 24.37 -1.36 14.76
C PHE A 121 22.94 -0.83 14.82
N ILE A 122 22.46 -0.34 15.98
CA ILE A 122 21.06 0.07 16.17
C ILE A 122 20.55 1.03 15.09
N PHE A 123 21.38 1.98 14.64
CA PHE A 123 21.00 2.94 13.60
C PHE A 123 20.69 2.26 12.26
N ILE A 124 21.43 1.22 11.88
CA ILE A 124 21.20 0.46 10.65
C ILE A 124 19.85 -0.26 10.76
N TRP A 125 19.57 -0.87 11.91
CA TRP A 125 18.32 -1.60 12.15
C TRP A 125 17.10 -0.68 12.22
N VAL A 126 17.25 0.54 12.76
CA VAL A 126 16.20 1.57 12.70
C VAL A 126 15.88 1.93 11.26
N ILE A 127 16.90 2.20 10.43
CA ILE A 127 16.70 2.54 9.01
C ILE A 127 16.04 1.37 8.26
N ALA A 128 16.52 0.14 8.48
CA ALA A 128 15.94 -1.06 7.87
C ALA A 128 14.47 -1.26 8.29
N SER A 129 14.15 -1.04 9.57
CA SER A 129 12.78 -1.11 10.09
C SER A 129 11.86 -0.05 9.48
N PHE A 130 12.39 1.15 9.17
CA PHE A 130 11.63 2.22 8.52
C PHE A 130 11.40 1.96 7.02
N ALA A 131 12.35 1.27 6.38
CA ALA A 131 12.22 0.87 4.98
C ALA A 131 11.14 -0.20 4.78
N ALA A 132 10.93 -1.09 5.76
CA ALA A 132 9.96 -2.18 5.68
C ALA A 132 8.52 -1.73 5.33
N PRO A 133 7.86 -0.81 6.07
CA PRO A 133 6.53 -0.33 5.72
C PRO A 133 6.51 0.44 4.38
N SER A 134 7.58 1.17 4.07
CA SER A 134 7.68 1.95 2.82
C SER A 134 7.74 1.06 1.57
N LEU A 135 8.54 -0.01 1.63
CA LEU A 135 8.64 -0.99 0.55
C LEU A 135 7.37 -1.83 0.45
N GLY A 136 6.77 -2.23 1.58
CA GLY A 136 5.49 -2.93 1.58
C GLY A 136 4.37 -2.11 0.92
N LEU A 137 4.27 -0.82 1.26
CA LEU A 137 3.33 0.11 0.61
C LEU A 137 3.60 0.27 -0.88
N THR A 138 4.87 0.37 -1.28
CA THR A 138 5.25 0.49 -2.69
C THR A 138 4.82 -0.73 -3.49
N ILE A 139 5.01 -1.94 -2.94
CA ILE A 139 4.54 -3.18 -3.57
C ILE A 139 3.01 -3.20 -3.64
N ALA A 140 2.31 -2.77 -2.59
CA ALA A 140 0.85 -2.67 -2.62
C ALA A 140 0.36 -1.75 -3.76
N MET A 141 1.05 -0.62 -3.98
CA MET A 141 0.73 0.31 -5.07
C MET A 141 1.01 -0.29 -6.45
N LEU A 142 2.11 -1.04 -6.61
CA LEU A 142 2.45 -1.70 -7.87
C LEU A 142 1.45 -2.81 -8.22
N ASP A 143 1.07 -3.62 -7.23
CA ASP A 143 0.05 -4.67 -7.36
C ASP A 143 -1.27 -4.06 -7.85
N ARG A 144 -1.72 -2.98 -7.21
CA ARG A 144 -2.93 -2.26 -7.64
C ARG A 144 -2.81 -1.62 -9.03
N SER A 145 -1.67 -1.01 -9.34
CA SER A 145 -1.46 -0.43 -10.66
C SER A 145 -1.54 -1.48 -11.76
N LYS A 146 -1.12 -2.72 -11.48
CA LYS A 146 -1.21 -3.85 -12.40
C LYS A 146 -2.66 -4.33 -12.55
N ASP A 147 -3.41 -4.44 -11.47
CA ASP A 147 -4.83 -4.81 -11.55
C ASP A 147 -5.63 -3.78 -12.37
N ILE A 148 -5.36 -2.48 -12.17
CA ILE A 148 -5.94 -1.40 -12.98
C ILE A 148 -5.52 -1.53 -14.44
N GLU A 149 -4.26 -1.87 -14.70
CA GLU A 149 -3.75 -2.08 -16.06
C GLU A 149 -4.51 -3.22 -16.77
N ASP A 150 -4.65 -4.37 -16.13
CA ASP A 150 -5.34 -5.54 -16.68
C ASP A 150 -6.81 -5.23 -16.98
N ASP A 151 -7.45 -4.50 -16.08
CA ASP A 151 -8.84 -4.09 -16.22
C ASP A 151 -9.02 -3.04 -17.34
N LEU A 152 -8.09 -2.08 -17.49
CA LEU A 152 -8.04 -1.16 -18.64
C LEU A 152 -7.84 -1.93 -19.96
N ARG A 153 -6.94 -2.92 -20.00
CA ARG A 153 -6.73 -3.77 -21.19
C ARG A 153 -8.04 -4.42 -21.63
N VAL A 154 -8.81 -4.97 -20.68
CA VAL A 154 -10.13 -5.57 -20.95
C VAL A 154 -11.12 -4.50 -21.43
N TYR A 155 -11.21 -3.35 -20.77
CA TYR A 155 -12.14 -2.28 -21.16
C TYR A 155 -11.92 -1.80 -22.61
N PHE A 156 -10.66 -1.56 -22.99
CA PHE A 156 -10.27 -1.10 -24.34
C PHE A 156 -10.25 -2.20 -25.41
N THR A 157 -10.64 -3.44 -25.08
CA THR A 157 -10.97 -4.43 -26.12
C THR A 157 -12.26 -4.07 -26.86
N VAL A 158 -13.22 -3.44 -26.16
CA VAL A 158 -14.55 -3.09 -26.70
C VAL A 158 -14.70 -1.59 -26.89
N HIS A 159 -14.04 -0.77 -26.06
CA HIS A 159 -14.17 0.68 -26.06
C HIS A 159 -12.96 1.36 -26.74
N LYS A 160 -13.20 2.54 -27.32
CA LYS A 160 -12.16 3.36 -27.96
C LYS A 160 -11.65 4.50 -27.09
N LYS A 161 -12.45 4.92 -26.10
CA LYS A 161 -12.12 6.00 -25.18
C LYS A 161 -12.71 5.74 -23.80
N LEU A 162 -12.04 6.26 -22.79
CA LEU A 162 -12.49 6.36 -21.41
C LEU A 162 -12.36 7.82 -20.99
N ASP A 163 -13.47 8.44 -20.60
CA ASP A 163 -13.47 9.79 -20.04
C ASP A 163 -13.38 9.70 -18.51
N MET A 164 -12.22 10.05 -17.96
CA MET A 164 -12.01 9.99 -16.51
C MET A 164 -12.88 11.01 -15.77
N ALA A 165 -13.33 12.08 -16.43
CA ALA A 165 -14.21 13.09 -15.84
C ALA A 165 -15.65 12.57 -15.62
N SER A 166 -16.00 11.46 -16.27
CA SER A 166 -17.34 10.84 -16.19
C SER A 166 -17.42 9.69 -15.17
N LEU A 167 -16.31 9.37 -14.51
CA LEU A 167 -16.25 8.30 -13.54
C LEU A 167 -16.70 8.83 -12.17
N ASP A 168 -17.94 8.51 -11.79
CA ASP A 168 -18.55 9.00 -10.54
C ASP A 168 -17.69 8.64 -9.31
N TRP A 169 -17.06 7.46 -9.29
CA TRP A 169 -16.15 7.02 -8.23
C TRP A 169 -14.82 7.81 -8.12
N LEU A 170 -14.46 8.59 -9.15
CA LEU A 170 -13.35 9.55 -9.09
C LEU A 170 -13.79 10.90 -8.53
N HIS A 171 -15.07 11.27 -8.67
CA HIS A 171 -15.60 12.59 -8.34
C HIS A 171 -16.44 12.64 -7.06
N GLY A 172 -16.96 11.51 -6.59
CA GLY A 172 -17.67 11.38 -5.31
C GLY A 172 -16.78 11.53 -4.07
N LEU A 173 -15.47 11.74 -4.27
CA LEU A 173 -14.46 11.76 -3.21
C LEU A 173 -13.81 13.14 -3.09
N GLY A 174 -13.29 13.44 -1.90
CA GLY A 174 -12.53 14.68 -1.67
C GLY A 174 -11.42 14.90 -2.72
N PRO A 175 -11.11 16.16 -3.08
CA PRO A 175 -10.29 16.52 -4.26
C PRO A 175 -8.87 15.92 -4.27
N ARG A 176 -8.32 15.61 -3.09
CA ARG A 176 -7.00 14.96 -2.94
C ARG A 176 -7.02 13.48 -3.36
N THR A 177 -8.08 12.77 -3.00
CA THR A 177 -8.30 11.36 -3.29
C THR A 177 -8.55 11.17 -4.79
N ALA A 178 -9.34 12.05 -5.39
CA ALA A 178 -9.61 12.10 -6.82
C ALA A 178 -8.32 12.26 -7.64
N THR A 179 -7.50 13.27 -7.30
CA THR A 179 -6.22 13.55 -8.00
C THR A 179 -5.29 12.34 -7.98
N TYR A 180 -5.20 11.64 -6.85
CA TYR A 180 -4.33 10.47 -6.72
C TYR A 180 -4.85 9.26 -7.49
N ARG A 181 -6.16 8.97 -7.43
CA ARG A 181 -6.78 7.86 -8.18
C ARG A 181 -6.66 8.10 -9.69
N MET A 182 -6.86 9.33 -10.13
CA MET A 182 -6.60 9.74 -11.52
C MET A 182 -5.12 9.53 -11.89
N GLY A 183 -4.18 9.91 -11.02
CA GLY A 183 -2.75 9.65 -11.23
C GLY A 183 -2.40 8.16 -11.32
N MET A 184 -3.07 7.28 -10.55
CA MET A 184 -2.89 5.83 -10.66
C MET A 184 -3.41 5.29 -11.99
N LEU A 185 -4.60 5.72 -12.43
CA LEU A 185 -5.16 5.38 -13.74
C LEU A 185 -4.26 5.85 -14.88
N GLU A 186 -3.76 7.08 -14.82
CA GLU A 186 -2.82 7.61 -15.79
C GLU A 186 -1.51 6.82 -15.83
N SER A 187 -0.99 6.43 -14.66
CA SER A 187 0.23 5.62 -14.56
C SER A 187 0.03 4.22 -15.13
N ALA A 188 -1.11 3.59 -14.87
CA ALA A 188 -1.47 2.28 -15.41
C ALA A 188 -1.70 2.35 -16.93
N ALA A 189 -2.43 3.35 -17.42
CA ALA A 189 -2.70 3.54 -18.84
C ALA A 189 -1.41 3.71 -19.66
N LYS A 190 -0.40 4.43 -19.13
CA LYS A 190 0.92 4.60 -19.78
C LYS A 190 1.70 3.30 -19.98
N ARG A 191 1.34 2.21 -19.27
CA ARG A 191 1.99 0.90 -19.38
C ARG A 191 1.35 -0.01 -20.43
N ILE A 192 0.22 0.42 -21.00
CA ILE A 192 -0.51 -0.33 -22.03
C ILE A 192 -0.16 0.23 -23.40
N ASP A 193 0.48 -0.58 -24.22
CA ASP A 193 0.79 -0.22 -25.60
C ASP A 193 -0.49 0.10 -26.38
N GLY A 194 -0.48 1.22 -27.11
CA GLY A 194 -1.62 1.69 -27.89
C GLY A 194 -2.69 2.43 -27.08
N LEU A 195 -2.44 2.79 -25.82
CA LEU A 195 -3.26 3.78 -25.10
C LEU A 195 -2.49 5.09 -24.93
N ARG A 196 -3.20 6.21 -25.13
CA ARG A 196 -2.65 7.56 -24.96
C ARG A 196 -3.55 8.41 -24.09
N LEU A 197 -2.92 9.23 -23.26
CA LEU A 197 -3.58 10.27 -22.47
C LEU A 197 -3.82 11.52 -23.32
N SER A 198 -5.06 12.01 -23.31
CA SER A 198 -5.49 13.24 -23.97
C SER A 198 -6.33 14.07 -22.99
N GLY A 199 -5.66 14.88 -22.17
CA GLY A 199 -6.32 15.62 -21.09
C GLY A 199 -6.91 14.64 -20.07
N HIS A 200 -8.23 14.70 -19.87
CA HIS A 200 -8.98 13.83 -18.96
C HIS A 200 -9.42 12.50 -19.61
N GLU A 201 -9.12 12.29 -20.89
CA GLU A 201 -9.49 11.06 -21.60
C GLU A 201 -8.28 10.13 -21.77
N ILE A 202 -8.51 8.82 -21.62
CA ILE A 202 -7.62 7.76 -22.11
C ILE A 202 -8.19 7.28 -23.43
N VAL A 203 -7.41 7.33 -24.51
CA VAL A 203 -7.86 7.00 -25.86
C VAL A 203 -7.01 5.88 -26.43
N LYS A 204 -7.65 4.92 -27.11
CA LYS A 204 -6.96 3.87 -27.86
C LYS A 204 -6.41 4.46 -29.17
N GLU A 205 -5.11 4.40 -29.35
CA GLU A 205 -4.46 4.73 -30.61
C GLU A 205 -4.94 3.71 -31.65
N ASN A 206 -5.59 4.18 -32.71
CA ASN A 206 -5.84 3.33 -33.85
C ASN A 206 -4.50 3.08 -34.54
N GLU A 207 -4.19 1.83 -34.87
CA GLU A 207 -3.09 1.49 -35.80
C GLU A 207 -3.37 2.13 -37.17
N THR A 208 -3.05 3.41 -37.32
CA THR A 208 -2.76 3.97 -38.63
C THR A 208 -1.38 3.47 -39.01
N VAL A 209 -1.32 2.24 -39.53
CA VAL A 209 -0.24 1.83 -40.42
C VAL A 209 -0.22 2.87 -41.53
N ALA A 210 0.74 3.78 -41.49
CA ALA A 210 1.00 4.73 -42.55
C ALA A 210 1.52 3.92 -43.75
N ILE A 211 0.61 3.45 -44.60
CA ILE A 211 0.94 3.01 -45.95
C ILE A 211 1.23 4.29 -46.73
N ASN A 212 2.51 4.70 -46.75
CA ASN A 212 2.96 5.76 -47.64
C ASN A 212 2.79 5.27 -49.10
N PRO A 213 2.19 6.08 -49.99
CA PRO A 213 2.09 5.78 -51.43
C PRO A 213 3.44 5.82 -52.14
#